data_AF-A0A9P3L8I1-F1
#
_entry.id   AF-A0A9P3L8I1-F1
#
_cell.length_a   1.000
_cell.length_b   1.000
_cell.length_c   1.000
_cell.angle_alpha   90.00
_cell.angle_beta   90.00
_cell.angle_gamma   90.00
#
_symmetry.space_group_name_H-M   'P 1'
#
loop_
_entity.id
_entity.type
_entity.pdbx_description
1 polymer ?
#
loop_
_entity_poly.entity_id
_entity_poly.type
_entity_poly.pdbx_seq_one_letter_code
_entity_poly.pdbx_strand_id
1 'polypeptide(L)'
;MKPPEKLSGWAGIEDHLFKHDTGEMKYHAEDIDTLLVFAGLFSAFLTAFVVQTYPMLTDDDFSATNQLLALGISMQLQLAGTIIPAAVNYTLTSLIDAQPFSAPTSARVINILFFLSLVLSLSAALFGILAKQWLREYLRWNSPLALPRENVLV
;
A
#
# COMPACT_ATOMS: atom_id res chain seq x y z
N MET A 1 -24.77 -26.83 -50.08
CA MET A 1 -23.92 -26.15 -49.07
C MET A 1 -23.62 -24.75 -49.60
N LYS A 2 -24.27 -23.72 -49.05
CA LYS A 2 -24.06 -22.33 -49.45
C LYS A 2 -22.71 -21.87 -48.85
N PRO A 3 -21.77 -21.34 -49.65
CA PRO A 3 -20.50 -20.84 -49.10
C PRO A 3 -20.77 -19.67 -48.15
N PRO A 4 -19.93 -19.46 -47.11
CA PRO A 4 -20.11 -18.35 -46.19
C PRO A 4 -20.06 -17.04 -46.98
N GLU A 5 -21.16 -16.29 -46.92
CA GLU A 5 -21.25 -14.95 -47.52
C GLU A 5 -20.13 -14.10 -46.93
N LYS A 6 -19.18 -13.68 -47.78
CA LYS A 6 -18.17 -12.71 -47.42
C LYS A 6 -18.90 -11.40 -47.08
N LEU A 7 -19.00 -11.07 -45.79
CA LEU A 7 -19.52 -9.79 -45.31
C LEU A 7 -18.80 -8.66 -46.07
N SER A 8 -19.54 -7.95 -46.91
CA SER A 8 -19.02 -6.93 -47.84
C SER A 8 -19.40 -5.53 -47.36
N GLY A 9 -18.45 -4.59 -47.37
CA GLY A 9 -18.65 -3.20 -46.96
C GLY A 9 -18.44 -2.97 -45.46
N TRP A 10 -19.17 -2.01 -44.88
CA TRP A 10 -19.04 -1.58 -43.49
C TRP A 10 -19.19 -2.73 -42.47
N ALA A 11 -20.09 -3.69 -42.72
CA ALA A 11 -20.31 -4.83 -41.83
C ALA A 11 -19.10 -5.78 -41.74
N GLY A 12 -18.30 -5.91 -42.82
CA GLY A 12 -17.06 -6.70 -42.80
C GLY A 12 -15.93 -5.98 -42.08
N ILE A 13 -15.86 -4.65 -42.22
CA ILE A 13 -14.90 -3.81 -41.50
C ILE A 13 -15.21 -3.81 -39.99
N GLU A 14 -16.49 -3.72 -39.63
CA GLU A 14 -16.98 -3.76 -38.25
C GLU A 14 -16.67 -5.11 -37.57
N ASP A 15 -16.96 -6.25 -38.23
CA ASP A 15 -16.63 -7.58 -37.67
C ASP A 15 -15.11 -7.76 -37.48
N HIS A 16 -14.30 -7.26 -38.42
CA HIS A 16 -12.85 -7.31 -38.29
C HIS A 16 -12.33 -6.41 -37.16
N LEU A 17 -12.83 -5.17 -37.05
CA LEU A 17 -12.47 -4.26 -35.97
C LEU A 17 -12.87 -4.83 -34.60
N PHE A 18 -14.07 -5.39 -34.50
CA PHE A 18 -14.57 -5.97 -33.25
C PHE A 18 -13.74 -7.17 -32.81
N LYS A 19 -13.37 -8.08 -33.73
CA LYS A 19 -12.50 -9.22 -33.42
C LYS A 19 -11.11 -8.79 -32.99
N HIS A 20 -10.54 -7.77 -33.64
CA HIS A 20 -9.24 -7.24 -33.28
C HIS A 20 -9.29 -6.56 -31.90
N ASP A 21 -10.24 -5.64 -31.69
CA ASP A 21 -10.40 -4.90 -30.44
C ASP A 21 -10.68 -5.84 -29.27
N THR A 22 -11.62 -6.78 -29.40
CA THR A 22 -11.89 -7.78 -28.35
C THR A 22 -10.65 -8.63 -28.01
N GLY A 23 -9.81 -8.92 -29.00
CA GLY A 23 -8.55 -9.63 -28.80
C GLY A 23 -7.53 -8.83 -27.99
N GLU A 24 -7.27 -7.58 -28.38
CA GLU A 24 -6.36 -6.67 -27.67
C GLU A 24 -6.87 -6.37 -26.26
N MET A 25 -8.18 -6.14 -26.11
CA MET A 25 -8.84 -5.94 -24.82
C MET A 25 -8.64 -7.14 -23.89
N LYS A 26 -8.78 -8.36 -24.39
CA LYS A 26 -8.55 -9.57 -23.59
C LYS A 26 -7.10 -9.66 -23.12
N TYR A 27 -6.14 -9.38 -24.01
CA TYR A 27 -4.72 -9.37 -23.66
C TYR A 27 -4.41 -8.32 -22.58
N HIS A 28 -4.91 -7.09 -22.74
CA HIS A 28 -4.77 -6.05 -21.73
C HIS A 28 -5.42 -6.40 -20.39
N ALA A 29 -6.57 -7.08 -20.39
CA ALA A 29 -7.20 -7.54 -19.16
C ALA A 29 -6.32 -8.59 -18.43
N GLU A 30 -5.73 -9.53 -19.16
CA GLU A 30 -4.81 -10.54 -18.61
C GLU A 30 -3.53 -9.91 -18.04
N ASP A 31 -2.96 -8.92 -18.73
CA ASP A 31 -1.81 -8.14 -18.24
C ASP A 31 -2.16 -7.41 -16.93
N ILE A 32 -3.33 -6.77 -16.86
CA ILE A 32 -3.80 -6.10 -15.65
C ILE A 32 -4.03 -7.13 -14.52
N ASP A 33 -4.52 -8.33 -14.80
CA ASP A 33 -4.68 -9.40 -13.78
C ASP A 33 -3.33 -9.76 -13.19
N THR A 34 -2.34 -9.94 -14.05
CA THR A 34 -0.96 -10.22 -13.65
C THR A 34 -0.38 -9.09 -12.80
N LEU A 35 -0.52 -7.83 -13.24
CA LEU A 35 -0.07 -6.66 -12.47
C LEU A 35 -0.77 -6.54 -11.11
N LEU A 36 -2.06 -6.88 -11.01
CA LEU A 36 -2.79 -6.88 -9.73
C LEU A 36 -2.25 -7.93 -8.76
N VAL A 37 -1.90 -9.12 -9.25
CA VAL A 37 -1.26 -10.15 -8.41
C VAL A 37 0.09 -9.67 -7.90
N PHE A 38 0.91 -9.05 -8.77
CA PHE A 38 2.18 -8.45 -8.37
C PHE A 38 1.99 -7.32 -7.35
N ALA A 39 1.01 -6.45 -7.54
CA ALA A 39 0.71 -5.35 -6.62
C ALA A 39 0.26 -5.87 -5.24
N GLY A 40 -0.55 -6.94 -5.20
CA GLY A 40 -0.95 -7.59 -3.95
C GLY A 40 0.22 -8.22 -3.21
N LEU A 41 1.08 -8.94 -3.93
CA LEU A 41 2.30 -9.55 -3.37
C LEU A 41 3.26 -8.47 -2.86
N PHE A 42 3.50 -7.42 -3.64
CA PHE A 42 4.32 -6.28 -3.23
C PHE A 42 3.75 -5.57 -1.99
N SER A 43 2.43 -5.38 -1.93
CA SER A 43 1.77 -4.84 -0.74
C SER A 43 1.96 -5.72 0.49
N ALA A 44 1.92 -7.06 0.35
CA ALA A 44 2.17 -7.97 1.46
C ALA A 44 3.62 -7.86 1.98
N PHE A 45 4.60 -7.79 1.09
CA PHE A 45 6.00 -7.55 1.46
C PHE A 45 6.17 -6.20 2.16
N LEU A 46 5.61 -5.12 1.61
CA LEU A 46 5.68 -3.79 2.22
C LEU A 46 5.02 -3.76 3.60
N THR A 47 3.86 -4.39 3.78
CA THR A 47 3.21 -4.48 5.10
C THR A 47 4.10 -5.17 6.12
N ALA A 48 4.81 -6.24 5.75
CA ALA A 48 5.76 -6.89 6.63
C ALA A 48 6.93 -5.97 7.04
N PHE A 49 7.46 -5.19 6.09
CA PHE A 49 8.49 -4.19 6.38
C PHE A 49 7.97 -3.04 7.26
N VAL A 50 6.75 -2.56 7.02
CA VAL A 50 6.11 -1.52 7.85
C VAL A 50 5.92 -2.03 9.28
N VAL A 51 5.45 -3.26 9.48
CA VAL A 51 5.30 -3.86 10.82
C VAL A 51 6.63 -3.94 11.56
N GLN A 52 7.72 -4.26 10.87
CA GLN A 52 9.07 -4.30 11.45
C GLN A 52 9.65 -2.92 11.74
N THR A 53 9.34 -1.92 10.92
CA THR A 53 9.95 -0.59 11.00
C THR A 53 9.12 0.40 11.81
N TYR A 54 7.85 0.12 12.07
CA TYR A 54 6.98 0.92 12.94
C TYR A 54 7.50 1.01 14.38
N PRO A 55 7.94 -0.09 15.03
CA PRO A 55 8.57 -0.03 16.35
C PRO A 55 9.82 0.84 16.41
N MET A 56 10.53 1.06 15.29
CA MET A 56 11.71 1.96 15.28
C MET A 56 11.35 3.44 15.43
N LEU A 57 10.07 3.82 15.26
CA LEU A 57 9.59 5.17 15.53
C LEU A 57 9.02 5.34 16.94
N THR A 58 8.85 4.25 17.67
CA THR A 58 8.34 4.27 19.03
C THR A 58 9.50 4.19 20.00
N ASP A 59 9.35 4.83 21.14
CA ASP A 59 10.28 4.68 22.25
C ASP A 59 10.44 3.20 22.63
N ASP A 60 11.66 2.78 22.91
CA ASP A 60 11.90 1.43 23.41
C ASP A 60 11.28 1.34 24.82
N ASP A 61 10.27 0.48 25.03
CA ASP A 61 9.55 0.34 26.30
C ASP A 61 10.51 0.08 27.49
N PHE A 62 11.66 -0.51 27.19
CA PHE A 62 12.74 -0.72 28.15
C PHE A 62 13.37 0.58 28.63
N SER A 63 13.52 1.58 27.78
CA SER A 63 14.09 2.88 28.15
C SER A 63 13.21 3.61 29.16
N ALA A 64 11.91 3.74 28.88
CA ALA A 64 10.94 4.36 29.79
C ALA A 64 10.83 3.60 31.12
N THR A 65 10.85 2.26 31.08
CA THR A 65 10.86 1.41 32.28
C THR A 65 12.12 1.60 33.11
N ASN A 66 13.29 1.67 32.46
CA ASN A 66 14.57 1.92 33.12
C ASN A 66 14.64 3.32 33.74
N GLN A 67 14.06 4.34 33.09
CA GLN A 67 13.92 5.68 33.64
C GLN A 67 13.06 5.68 34.92
N LEU A 68 11.90 5.02 34.90
CA LEU A 68 11.00 4.89 36.04
C LEU A 68 11.63 4.12 37.21
N LEU A 69 12.33 3.03 36.92
CA LEU A 69 13.09 2.27 37.92
C LEU A 69 14.22 3.12 38.53
N ALA A 70 14.97 3.85 37.72
CA ALA A 70 16.02 4.76 38.20
C ALA A 70 15.44 5.85 39.10
N LEU A 71 14.28 6.43 38.74
CA LEU A 71 13.58 7.42 39.54
C LEU A 71 13.14 6.83 40.89
N GLY A 72 12.53 5.64 40.90
CA GLY A 72 12.09 4.96 42.12
C GLY A 72 13.25 4.63 43.08
N ILE A 73 14.35 4.11 42.53
CA ILE A 73 15.58 3.84 43.29
C ILE A 73 16.16 5.13 43.86
N SER A 74 16.17 6.23 43.08
CA SER A 74 16.68 7.53 43.54
C SER A 74 15.93 8.06 44.76
N MET A 75 14.58 7.99 44.72
CA MET A 75 13.72 8.44 45.81
C MET A 75 13.89 7.56 47.04
N GLN A 76 14.02 6.25 46.85
CA GLN A 76 14.19 5.29 47.96
C GLN A 76 15.52 5.49 48.68
N LEU A 77 16.63 5.72 47.96
CA LEU A 77 17.92 6.01 48.59
C LEU A 77 17.97 7.37 49.29
N GLN A 78 17.30 8.39 48.75
CA GLN A 78 17.18 9.70 49.40
C GLN A 78 16.41 9.61 50.72
N LEU A 79 15.28 8.88 50.72
CA LEU A 79 14.47 8.65 51.94
C LEU A 79 15.23 7.82 52.98
N ALA A 80 16.06 6.86 52.54
CA ALA A 80 16.86 6.02 53.42
C ALA A 80 18.13 6.72 53.96
N GLY A 81 18.42 7.97 53.58
CA GLY A 81 19.57 8.74 54.06
C GLY A 81 20.93 8.10 53.73
N THR A 82 20.98 7.25 52.71
CA THR A 82 22.17 6.45 52.39
C THR A 82 23.15 7.26 51.55
N ILE A 83 24.44 7.21 51.88
CA ILE A 83 25.49 7.87 51.08
C ILE A 83 25.62 7.11 49.76
N ILE A 84 25.16 7.73 48.67
CA ILE A 84 25.20 7.14 47.34
C ILE A 84 26.62 7.30 46.77
N PRO A 85 27.29 6.20 46.35
CA PRO A 85 28.58 6.30 45.67
C PRO A 85 28.44 7.14 44.39
N ALA A 86 29.42 8.01 44.13
CA ALA A 86 29.38 8.94 42.99
C ALA A 86 29.10 8.23 41.65
N ALA A 87 29.72 7.07 41.41
CA ALA A 87 29.49 6.26 40.21
C ALA A 87 28.02 5.85 40.00
N VAL A 88 27.30 5.51 41.08
CA VAL A 88 25.88 5.14 41.04
C VAL A 88 25.00 6.38 40.87
N ASN A 89 25.40 7.51 41.46
CA ASN A 89 24.69 8.76 41.29
C ASN A 89 24.76 9.26 39.83
N TYR A 90 25.91 9.14 39.17
CA TYR A 90 26.05 9.49 37.75
C TYR A 90 25.17 8.62 36.85
N THR A 91 25.12 7.31 37.07
CA THR A 91 24.27 6.42 36.25
C THR A 91 22.79 6.71 36.46
N LEU A 92 22.35 6.91 37.71
CA LEU A 92 20.97 7.29 38.03
C LEU A 92 20.59 8.61 37.36
N THR A 93 21.44 9.63 37.48
CA THR A 93 21.16 10.96 36.90
C THR A 93 21.14 10.90 35.38
N SER A 94 22.03 10.12 34.75
CA SER A 94 22.03 9.93 33.29
C SER A 94 20.79 9.22 32.75
N LEU A 95 20.18 8.33 33.55
CA LEU A 95 18.94 7.65 33.21
C LEU A 95 17.74 8.56 33.45
N ILE A 96 17.73 9.35 34.54
CA ILE A 96 16.62 10.26 34.87
C ILE A 96 16.58 11.46 33.91
N ASP A 97 17.73 11.97 33.47
CA ASP A 97 17.87 13.09 32.52
C ASP A 97 18.00 12.62 31.07
N ALA A 98 17.63 11.37 30.76
CA ALA A 98 17.67 10.89 29.39
C ALA A 98 16.70 11.72 28.52
N GLN A 99 17.27 12.36 27.50
CA GLN A 99 16.60 13.26 26.57
C GLN A 99 15.33 12.60 26.01
N PRO A 100 14.20 13.32 25.90
CA PRO A 100 12.98 12.77 25.30
C PRO A 100 13.31 12.19 23.92
N PHE A 101 12.83 10.98 23.67
CA PHE A 101 13.14 10.23 22.48
C PHE A 101 12.83 11.02 21.22
N SER A 102 13.86 11.09 20.37
CA SER A 102 13.74 11.66 19.04
C SER A 102 14.06 10.55 18.05
N ALA A 103 13.02 10.06 17.38
CA ALA A 103 13.18 9.03 16.35
C ALA A 103 14.22 9.50 15.30
N PRO A 104 15.21 8.66 14.94
CA PRO A 104 16.22 9.00 13.96
C PRO A 104 15.58 9.51 12.67
N THR A 105 16.11 10.59 12.09
CA THR A 105 15.58 11.17 10.83
C THR A 105 15.56 10.13 9.70
N SER A 106 16.53 9.22 9.68
CA SER A 106 16.59 8.08 8.76
C SER A 106 15.41 7.12 8.93
N ALA A 107 15.08 6.73 10.16
CA ALA A 107 13.97 5.81 10.46
C ALA A 107 12.62 6.39 10.02
N ARG A 108 12.43 7.71 10.19
CA ARG A 108 11.26 8.45 9.72
C ARG A 108 11.14 8.43 8.19
N VAL A 109 12.23 8.76 7.48
CA VAL A 109 12.24 8.76 6.01
C VAL A 109 11.95 7.38 5.45
N ILE A 110 12.55 6.33 6.02
CA ILE A 110 12.34 4.94 5.59
C ILE A 110 10.87 4.53 5.74
N ASN A 111 10.25 4.81 6.88
CA ASN A 111 8.83 4.51 7.09
C ASN A 111 7.91 5.29 6.15
N ILE A 112 8.20 6.58 5.92
CA ILE A 112 7.45 7.39 4.96
C ILE A 112 7.56 6.79 3.55
N LEU A 113 8.76 6.42 3.12
CA LEU A 113 8.97 5.81 1.80
C LEU A 113 8.22 4.48 1.66
N PHE A 114 8.24 3.63 2.70
CA PHE A 114 7.48 2.38 2.68
C PHE A 114 5.97 2.61 2.62
N PHE A 115 5.46 3.57 3.40
CA PHE A 115 4.03 3.90 3.39
C PHE A 115 3.59 4.49 2.04
N LEU A 116 4.40 5.39 1.48
CA LEU A 116 4.14 6.02 0.18
C LEU A 116 4.19 4.99 -0.95
N SER A 117 5.13 4.05 -0.90
CA SER A 117 5.21 2.91 -1.81
C SER A 117 3.94 2.04 -1.75
N LEU A 118 3.41 1.80 -0.55
CA LEU A 118 2.18 1.01 -0.35
C LEU A 118 0.96 1.73 -0.96
N VAL A 119 0.84 3.04 -0.72
CA VAL A 119 -0.25 3.86 -1.28
C VAL A 119 -0.18 3.91 -2.81
N LEU A 120 1.02 4.09 -3.38
CA LEU A 120 1.20 4.07 -4.83
C LEU A 120 0.84 2.71 -5.43
N SER A 121 1.23 1.61 -4.77
CA SER A 121 0.86 0.25 -5.19
C SER A 121 -0.65 0.02 -5.18
N LEU A 122 -1.34 0.43 -4.11
CA LEU A 122 -2.81 0.33 -4.04
C LEU A 122 -3.50 1.22 -5.08
N SER A 123 -2.96 2.42 -5.31
CA SER A 123 -3.49 3.33 -6.33
C SER A 123 -3.38 2.71 -7.73
N ALA A 124 -2.23 2.13 -8.06
CA ALA A 124 -2.02 1.41 -9.33
C ALA A 124 -3.00 0.24 -9.48
N ALA A 125 -3.22 -0.54 -8.41
CA ALA A 125 -4.21 -1.62 -8.41
C ALA A 125 -5.65 -1.11 -8.65
N LEU A 126 -6.03 0.00 -8.01
CA LEU A 126 -7.34 0.64 -8.22
C LEU A 126 -7.53 1.09 -9.68
N PHE A 127 -6.53 1.73 -10.27
CA PHE A 127 -6.58 2.12 -11.69
C PHE A 127 -6.69 0.89 -12.61
N GLY A 128 -5.98 -0.20 -12.31
CA GLY A 128 -6.11 -1.46 -13.04
C GLY A 128 -7.54 -2.04 -12.96
N ILE A 129 -8.14 -2.05 -11.78
CA ILE A 129 -9.53 -2.51 -11.59
C ILE A 129 -10.50 -1.62 -12.38
N LEU A 130 -10.34 -0.29 -12.30
CA LEU A 130 -11.19 0.65 -13.03
C LEU A 130 -11.07 0.45 -14.55
N ALA A 131 -9.87 0.27 -15.07
CA ALA A 131 -9.64 -0.02 -16.49
C ALA A 131 -10.36 -1.30 -16.92
N LYS A 132 -10.31 -2.37 -16.12
CA LYS A 132 -11.07 -3.61 -16.39
C LYS A 132 -12.57 -3.41 -16.37
N GLN A 133 -13.08 -2.64 -15.41
CA GLN A 133 -14.51 -2.34 -15.32
C GLN A 133 -14.97 -1.56 -16.55
N TRP A 134 -14.20 -0.56 -16.96
CA TRP A 134 -14.44 0.20 -18.18
C TRP A 134 -14.44 -0.68 -19.43
N LEU A 135 -13.46 -1.56 -19.55
CA LEU A 135 -13.34 -2.49 -20.67
C LEU A 135 -14.55 -3.40 -20.80
N ARG A 136 -15.00 -3.94 -19.66
CA ARG A 136 -16.17 -4.80 -19.60
C ARG A 136 -17.45 -4.06 -20.01
N GLU A 137 -17.62 -2.83 -19.55
CA GLU A 137 -18.79 -2.03 -19.90
C GLU A 137 -18.75 -1.60 -21.38
N TYR A 138 -17.58 -1.25 -21.91
CA TYR A 138 -17.40 -0.95 -23.33
C TYR A 138 -17.77 -2.14 -24.24
N LEU A 139 -17.28 -3.34 -23.92
CA LEU A 139 -17.64 -4.57 -24.63
C LEU A 139 -19.14 -4.89 -24.52
N ARG A 140 -19.76 -4.58 -23.37
CA ARG A 140 -21.20 -4.77 -23.16
C ARG A 140 -22.04 -3.79 -23.98
N TRP A 141 -21.61 -2.53 -24.07
CA TRP A 141 -22.26 -1.48 -24.87
C TRP A 141 -22.21 -1.78 -26.37
N ASN A 142 -21.09 -2.31 -26.87
CA ASN A 142 -20.90 -2.66 -28.28
C ASN A 142 -21.45 -4.04 -28.66
N SER A 143 -22.09 -4.77 -27.73
CA SER A 143 -22.70 -6.06 -28.06
C SER A 143 -23.90 -5.86 -29.00
N PRO A 144 -24.04 -6.63 -30.09
CA PRO A 144 -25.15 -6.52 -31.05
C PRO A 144 -26.53 -6.89 -30.46
N LEU A 145 -26.59 -7.31 -29.20
CA LEU A 145 -27.80 -7.54 -28.41
C LEU A 145 -28.15 -6.37 -27.46
N ALA A 146 -27.32 -5.33 -27.40
CA ALA A 146 -27.68 -4.10 -26.73
C ALA A 146 -28.86 -3.48 -27.48
N LEU A 147 -29.95 -3.19 -26.76
CA LEU A 147 -31.18 -2.64 -27.35
C LEU A 147 -30.82 -1.42 -28.23
N PRO A 148 -31.40 -1.31 -29.44
CA PRO A 148 -31.18 -0.17 -30.32
C PRO A 148 -31.39 1.12 -29.54
N ARG A 149 -30.32 1.90 -29.45
CA ARG A 149 -30.18 3.20 -28.79
C ARG A 149 -31.52 3.90 -28.49
N GLU A 150 -31.94 3.88 -27.23
CA GLU A 150 -32.87 4.88 -26.67
C GLU A 150 -32.17 6.23 -26.43
N ASN A 151 -31.21 6.61 -27.28
CA ASN A 151 -30.53 7.91 -27.24
C ASN A 151 -30.85 8.72 -28.50
N VAL A 152 -32.03 8.50 -29.06
CA VAL A 152 -32.69 9.50 -29.91
C VAL A 152 -33.60 10.29 -28.98
N LEU A 153 -33.25 11.56 -28.76
CA LEU A 153 -33.95 12.62 -28.01
C LEU A 153 -33.62 12.74 -26.51
N VAL A 154 -32.57 13.52 -26.19
CA VAL A 154 -32.71 14.88 -25.63
C VAL A 154 -31.59 15.76 -26.20
#